data_AF-A0A1M6GRK2-F1
#
_entry.id   AF-A0A1M6GRK2-F1
#
_cell.length_a   1.000
_cell.length_b   1.000
_cell.length_c   1.000
_cell.angle_alpha   90.00
_cell.angle_beta   90.00
_cell.angle_gamma   90.00
#
_symmetry.space_group_name_H-M   'P 1'
#
loop_
_entity.id
_entity.type
_entity.pdbx_description
1 polymer ?
#
loop_
_entity_poly.entity_id
_entity_poly.type
_entity_poly.pdbx_seq_one_letter_code
_entity_poly.pdbx_strand_id
1 'polypeptide(L)'
;MLSLILVFAGSADTMMSFSYRHIMYYSMIFNSALLVTCLMLKKRKIEWKLFKIVVVLLILVFVSMFVNADWHGYSQILVLIIAFLFVENVDYFVFWKLYDGFILVISIFSLAVIVMYMLFPTMFIFIANYLLIVIGNGDNALSFVNLGVTVVPLFSMQMGVRNYGLFREPAMFCIYVGLALGYNLYSSKISSSKSLIKILIYLVTILTTWSVTGFVAVAFLMTFYLLFYFRVMDTKEKLFWISVLLIALLLALKFEVFGYLYSRIQLHGPSEESVLSRVYSVIGGVLVAIINPFFGIGATNSWQEFDRICNLLIGRTVMWANHVTYYMASYGCIYILIFLGGVYKALKKITDNRIAIVMLVFVLLLLCGEVMTYSSLMFILMLYGYKSCYD
;
A
#
# COMPACT_ATOMS: atom_id res chain seq x y z
N MET A 1 -10.43 7.43 14.75
CA MET A 1 -8.98 7.71 14.82
C MET A 1 -8.24 6.53 15.45
N LEU A 2 -8.52 6.16 16.71
CA LEU A 2 -7.86 5.03 17.37
C LEU A 2 -7.94 3.70 16.59
N SER A 3 -9.12 3.33 16.09
CA SER A 3 -9.29 2.13 15.27
C SER A 3 -8.46 2.15 13.97
N LEU A 4 -8.29 3.33 13.37
CA LEU A 4 -7.45 3.49 12.18
C LEU A 4 -5.98 3.29 12.55
N ILE A 5 -5.50 3.94 13.62
CA ILE A 5 -4.13 3.74 14.14
C ILE A 5 -3.87 2.25 14.40
N LEU A 6 -4.83 1.55 14.99
CA LEU A 6 -4.73 0.11 15.24
C LEU A 6 -4.82 -0.76 13.97
N VAL A 7 -5.42 -0.28 12.87
CA VAL A 7 -5.34 -0.95 11.56
C VAL A 7 -3.91 -0.89 11.03
N PHE A 8 -3.23 0.25 11.21
CA PHE A 8 -1.82 0.38 10.83
C PHE A 8 -0.91 -0.42 11.78
N ALA A 9 -1.07 -0.29 13.09
CA ALA A 9 -0.30 -1.07 14.07
C ALA A 9 -0.58 -2.58 13.98
N GLY A 10 -1.77 -2.97 13.53
CA GLY A 10 -2.10 -4.36 13.22
C GLY A 10 -1.51 -4.87 11.91
N SER A 11 -0.89 -4.02 11.07
CA SER A 11 -0.28 -4.47 9.81
C SER A 11 1.19 -4.84 9.99
N ALA A 12 1.60 -6.00 9.48
CA ALA A 12 3.01 -6.42 9.38
C ALA A 12 3.86 -5.49 8.49
N ASP A 13 3.23 -4.57 7.77
CA ASP A 13 3.90 -3.65 6.86
C ASP A 13 4.61 -2.51 7.58
N THR A 14 4.21 -2.24 8.83
CA THR A 14 4.84 -1.22 9.65
C THR A 14 6.11 -1.78 10.29
N MET A 15 7.16 -0.97 10.39
CA MET A 15 8.44 -1.43 10.92
C MET A 15 8.31 -1.93 12.37
N MET A 16 7.44 -1.29 13.15
CA MET A 16 7.17 -1.69 14.53
C MET A 16 6.57 -3.11 14.60
N SER A 17 5.54 -3.37 13.80
CA SER A 17 4.81 -4.64 13.83
C SER A 17 5.57 -5.77 13.15
N PHE A 18 6.36 -5.45 12.11
CA PHE A 18 7.24 -6.41 11.45
C PHE A 18 8.24 -7.02 12.45
N SER A 19 8.78 -6.16 13.30
CA SER A 19 9.90 -6.49 14.19
C SER A 19 9.44 -7.07 15.52
N TYR A 20 8.23 -6.69 15.92
CA TYR A 20 7.57 -7.20 17.10
C TYR A 20 6.23 -7.83 16.69
N ARG A 21 6.29 -9.07 16.18
CA ARG A 21 5.09 -9.81 15.72
C ARG A 21 3.99 -9.88 16.79
N HIS A 22 4.35 -9.89 18.07
CA HIS A 22 3.38 -9.84 19.17
C HIS A 22 2.60 -8.51 19.21
N ILE A 23 3.24 -7.37 18.95
CA ILE A 23 2.57 -6.06 18.85
C ILE A 23 1.53 -6.09 17.74
N MET A 24 1.87 -6.70 16.59
CA MET A 24 0.94 -6.89 15.49
C MET A 24 -0.32 -7.64 15.94
N TYR A 25 -0.15 -8.84 16.51
CA TYR A 25 -1.27 -9.69 16.93
C TYR A 25 -2.09 -9.05 18.06
N TYR A 26 -1.45 -8.44 19.06
CA TYR A 26 -2.16 -7.72 20.13
C TYR A 26 -2.94 -6.52 19.59
N SER A 27 -2.37 -5.78 18.64
CA SER A 27 -3.05 -4.67 17.98
C SER A 27 -4.26 -5.16 17.18
N MET A 28 -4.15 -6.27 16.44
CA MET A 28 -5.27 -6.89 15.72
C MET A 28 -6.39 -7.35 16.66
N ILE A 29 -6.06 -8.04 17.74
CA ILE A 29 -7.03 -8.53 18.74
C ILE A 29 -7.72 -7.36 19.42
N PHE A 30 -6.95 -6.37 19.90
CA PHE A 30 -7.48 -5.20 20.58
C PHE A 30 -8.37 -4.36 19.64
N ASN A 31 -7.98 -4.20 18.37
CA ASN A 31 -8.80 -3.52 17.37
C ASN A 31 -10.13 -4.25 17.14
N SER A 32 -10.08 -5.57 17.01
CA SER A 32 -11.29 -6.40 16.84
C SER A 32 -12.23 -6.25 18.04
N ALA A 33 -11.71 -6.34 19.27
CA ALA A 33 -12.49 -6.15 20.49
C ALA A 33 -13.10 -4.74 20.58
N LEU A 34 -12.30 -3.71 20.26
CA LEU A 34 -12.75 -2.32 20.24
C LEU A 34 -13.88 -2.12 19.22
N LEU A 35 -13.74 -2.65 18.01
CA LEU A 35 -14.73 -2.50 16.94
C LEU A 35 -16.03 -3.26 17.26
N VAL A 36 -15.93 -4.47 17.82
CA VAL A 36 -17.11 -5.22 18.29
C VAL A 36 -17.84 -4.44 19.39
N THR A 37 -17.09 -3.94 20.38
CA THR A 37 -17.64 -3.11 21.46
C THR A 37 -18.35 -1.88 20.88
N CYS A 38 -17.74 -1.21 19.90
CA CYS A 38 -18.36 -0.07 19.22
C CYS A 38 -19.66 -0.43 18.47
N LEU A 39 -19.75 -1.60 17.83
CA LEU A 39 -20.99 -2.06 17.19
C LEU A 39 -22.10 -2.28 18.23
N MET A 40 -21.76 -2.94 19.33
CA MET A 40 -22.70 -3.23 20.41
C MET A 40 -23.22 -1.95 21.06
N LEU A 41 -22.32 -1.01 21.40
CA LEU A 41 -22.68 0.27 22.02
C LEU A 41 -23.52 1.15 21.09
N LYS A 42 -23.18 1.21 19.80
CA LYS A 42 -23.92 2.00 18.81
C LYS A 42 -25.21 1.33 18.32
N LYS A 43 -25.47 0.06 18.72
CA LYS A 43 -26.58 -0.77 18.23
C LYS A 43 -26.69 -0.76 16.71
N ARG A 44 -25.56 -0.70 16.00
CA ARG A 44 -25.54 -0.68 14.52
C ARG A 44 -26.00 -2.05 14.00
N LYS A 45 -26.95 -2.04 13.07
CA LYS A 45 -27.36 -3.26 12.36
C LYS A 45 -26.30 -3.59 11.31
N ILE A 46 -25.90 -4.85 11.26
CA ILE A 46 -24.95 -5.38 10.28
C ILE A 46 -25.60 -5.39 8.90
N GLU A 47 -24.90 -4.91 7.87
CA GLU A 47 -25.39 -4.98 6.51
C GLU A 47 -25.25 -6.40 5.96
N TRP A 48 -26.38 -7.09 5.76
CA TRP A 48 -26.40 -8.49 5.33
C TRP A 48 -25.69 -8.74 3.99
N LYS A 49 -25.77 -7.77 3.07
CA LYS A 49 -25.07 -7.84 1.78
C LYS A 49 -23.55 -7.87 1.97
N LEU A 50 -23.03 -7.03 2.86
CA LEU A 50 -21.60 -6.98 3.16
C LEU A 50 -21.15 -8.26 3.85
N PHE A 51 -21.93 -8.73 4.82
CA PHE A 51 -21.69 -9.98 5.52
C PHE A 51 -21.59 -11.17 4.55
N LYS A 52 -22.52 -11.30 3.59
CA LYS A 52 -22.46 -12.36 2.57
C LYS A 52 -21.15 -12.36 1.77
N ILE A 53 -20.67 -11.18 1.38
CA ILE A 53 -19.43 -11.05 0.60
C ILE A 53 -18.23 -11.50 1.43
N VAL A 54 -18.16 -11.10 2.69
CA VAL A 54 -17.10 -11.52 3.61
C VAL A 54 -17.16 -13.04 3.81
N VAL A 55 -18.34 -13.61 4.02
CA VAL A 55 -18.52 -15.06 4.15
C VAL A 55 -18.05 -15.79 2.89
N VAL A 56 -18.39 -15.31 1.68
CA VAL A 56 -17.90 -15.91 0.43
C VAL A 56 -16.37 -15.86 0.35
N LEU A 57 -15.74 -14.72 0.67
CA LEU A 57 -14.28 -14.61 0.67
C LEU A 57 -13.64 -15.54 1.72
N LEU A 58 -14.24 -15.65 2.91
CA LEU A 58 -13.78 -16.58 3.94
C LEU A 58 -13.90 -18.04 3.49
N ILE A 59 -15.01 -18.41 2.86
CA ILE A 59 -15.19 -19.76 2.30
C ILE A 59 -14.10 -20.06 1.26
N LEU A 60 -13.79 -19.11 0.35
CA LEU A 60 -12.72 -19.31 -0.63
C LEU A 60 -11.36 -19.52 0.03
N VAL A 61 -11.05 -18.76 1.08
CA VAL A 61 -9.81 -18.95 1.88
C VAL A 61 -9.82 -20.32 2.57
N PHE A 62 -10.90 -20.70 3.25
CA PHE A 62 -11.00 -21.99 3.94
C PHE A 62 -10.91 -23.18 2.99
N VAL A 63 -11.60 -23.12 1.84
CA VAL A 63 -11.55 -24.17 0.82
C VAL A 63 -10.13 -24.27 0.26
N SER A 64 -9.47 -23.15 -0.02
CA SER A 64 -8.07 -23.14 -0.44
C SER A 64 -7.16 -23.81 0.59
N MET A 65 -7.29 -23.46 1.87
CA MET A 65 -6.51 -24.07 2.96
C MET A 65 -6.74 -25.58 3.06
N PHE A 66 -8.00 -26.01 2.97
CA PHE A 66 -8.37 -27.43 3.12
C PHE A 66 -7.94 -28.28 1.92
N VAL A 67 -8.23 -27.83 0.69
CA VAL A 67 -7.90 -28.56 -0.55
C VAL A 67 -6.38 -28.74 -0.71
N ASN A 68 -5.60 -27.74 -0.28
CA ASN A 68 -4.15 -27.74 -0.45
C ASN A 68 -3.37 -28.12 0.82
N ALA A 69 -4.07 -28.48 1.90
CA ALA A 69 -3.48 -28.74 3.22
C ALA A 69 -2.55 -27.62 3.74
N ASP A 70 -2.81 -26.37 3.34
CA ASP A 70 -2.03 -25.19 3.72
C ASP A 70 -2.79 -24.31 4.71
N TRP A 71 -2.53 -24.50 5.99
CA TRP A 71 -3.24 -23.82 7.06
C TRP A 71 -2.78 -22.37 7.31
N HIS A 72 -1.87 -21.80 6.52
CA HIS A 72 -1.32 -20.46 6.76
C HIS A 72 -2.22 -19.31 6.31
N GLY A 73 -3.38 -19.59 5.72
CA GLY A 73 -4.39 -18.59 5.34
C GLY A 73 -5.10 -17.90 6.52
N TYR A 74 -4.81 -18.26 7.78
CA TYR A 74 -5.48 -17.69 8.96
C TYR A 74 -5.29 -16.17 9.11
N SER A 75 -4.16 -15.63 8.65
CA SER A 75 -3.91 -14.18 8.69
C SER A 75 -4.89 -13.42 7.80
N GLN A 76 -5.23 -13.98 6.65
CA GLN A 76 -6.20 -13.42 5.72
C GLN A 76 -7.60 -13.36 6.33
N ILE A 77 -7.97 -14.37 7.12
CA ILE A 77 -9.24 -14.41 7.86
C ILE A 77 -9.32 -13.23 8.85
N LEU A 78 -8.28 -13.01 9.64
CA LEU A 78 -8.21 -11.90 10.60
C LEU A 78 -8.29 -10.54 9.89
N VAL A 79 -7.53 -10.38 8.81
CA VAL A 79 -7.52 -9.16 7.99
C VAL A 79 -8.92 -8.82 7.46
N LEU A 80 -9.65 -9.83 6.96
CA LEU A 80 -11.02 -9.71 6.47
C LEU A 80 -12.01 -9.34 7.58
N ILE A 81 -11.91 -9.97 8.74
CA ILE A 81 -12.78 -9.70 9.90
C ILE A 81 -12.57 -8.25 10.38
N ILE A 82 -11.32 -7.81 10.55
CA ILE A 82 -11.02 -6.43 10.96
C ILE A 82 -11.55 -5.43 9.93
N ALA A 83 -11.36 -5.70 8.64
CA ALA A 83 -11.87 -4.84 7.58
C ALA A 83 -13.40 -4.73 7.60
N PHE A 84 -14.09 -5.85 7.77
CA PHE A 84 -15.55 -5.91 7.88
C PHE A 84 -16.06 -5.10 9.08
N LEU A 85 -15.52 -5.38 10.26
CA LEU A 85 -15.88 -4.67 11.49
C LEU A 85 -15.61 -3.17 11.39
N PHE A 86 -14.51 -2.77 10.72
CA PHE A 86 -14.18 -1.38 10.50
C PHE A 86 -15.23 -0.70 9.60
N VAL A 87 -15.57 -1.31 8.46
CA VAL A 87 -16.53 -0.77 7.50
C VAL A 87 -17.95 -0.69 8.07
N GLU A 88 -18.35 -1.59 8.97
CA GLU A 88 -19.63 -1.49 9.69
C GLU A 88 -19.65 -0.29 10.67
N ASN A 89 -18.51 0.02 11.30
CA ASN A 89 -18.40 1.08 12.32
C ASN A 89 -18.11 2.48 11.78
N VAL A 90 -17.45 2.57 10.64
CA VAL A 90 -16.94 3.82 10.06
C VAL A 90 -17.61 4.04 8.72
N ASP A 91 -18.10 5.26 8.49
CA ASP A 91 -18.77 5.61 7.24
C ASP A 91 -17.74 6.04 6.20
N TYR A 92 -18.06 5.83 4.92
CA TYR A 92 -17.09 5.95 3.81
C TYR A 92 -16.36 7.30 3.77
N PHE A 93 -17.10 8.41 3.89
CA PHE A 93 -16.51 9.75 3.87
C PHE A 93 -15.71 10.05 5.15
N VAL A 94 -16.13 9.50 6.28
CA VAL A 94 -15.41 9.62 7.55
C VAL A 94 -14.09 8.86 7.48
N PHE A 95 -14.07 7.67 6.87
CA PHE A 95 -12.85 6.91 6.61
C PHE A 95 -11.85 7.74 5.81
N TRP A 96 -12.25 8.29 4.66
CA TRP A 96 -11.34 9.08 3.84
C TRP A 96 -10.82 10.33 4.54
N LYS A 97 -11.67 11.03 5.32
CA LYS A 97 -11.24 12.18 6.12
C LYS A 97 -10.19 11.79 7.16
N LEU A 98 -10.39 10.68 7.87
CA LEU A 98 -9.45 10.17 8.86
C LEU A 98 -8.16 9.65 8.21
N TYR A 99 -8.28 8.93 7.10
CA TYR A 99 -7.18 8.38 6.33
C TYR A 99 -6.27 9.50 5.78
N ASP A 100 -6.86 10.47 5.09
CA ASP A 100 -6.16 11.65 4.57
C ASP A 100 -5.38 12.38 5.67
N GLY A 101 -6.06 12.71 6.77
CA GLY A 101 -5.44 13.40 7.90
C GLY A 101 -4.31 12.61 8.53
N PHE A 102 -4.48 11.29 8.71
CA PHE A 102 -3.45 10.43 9.27
C PHE A 102 -2.21 10.32 8.37
N ILE A 103 -2.40 10.06 7.07
CA ILE A 103 -1.31 9.98 6.11
C ILE A 103 -0.60 11.33 5.97
N LEU A 104 -1.33 12.45 6.02
CA LEU A 104 -0.73 13.78 6.00
C LEU A 104 0.23 14.00 7.18
N VAL A 105 -0.17 13.62 8.40
CA VAL A 105 0.68 13.76 9.59
C VAL A 105 1.95 12.93 9.45
N ILE A 106 1.83 11.68 8.98
CA ILE A 106 2.99 10.80 8.74
C ILE A 106 3.91 11.40 7.67
N SER A 107 3.35 11.87 6.55
CA SER A 107 4.10 12.52 5.48
C SER A 107 4.90 13.72 5.99
N ILE A 108 4.28 14.64 6.71
CA ILE A 108 4.95 15.83 7.27
C ILE A 108 6.08 15.40 8.22
N PHE A 109 5.79 14.49 9.15
CA PHE A 109 6.78 14.05 10.13
C PHE A 109 7.96 13.31 9.47
N SER A 110 7.68 12.40 8.54
CA SER A 110 8.71 11.65 7.81
C SER A 110 9.63 12.57 6.99
N LEU A 111 9.06 13.59 6.32
CA LEU A 111 9.83 14.58 5.58
C LEU A 111 10.72 15.41 6.50
N ALA A 112 10.19 15.88 7.64
CA ALA A 112 10.96 16.62 8.62
C ALA A 112 12.15 15.79 9.14
N VAL A 113 11.90 14.52 9.49
CA VAL A 113 12.96 13.62 9.99
C VAL A 113 14.02 13.33 8.92
N ILE A 114 13.64 13.17 7.65
CA ILE A 114 14.61 12.98 6.57
C ILE A 114 15.49 14.20 6.38
N VAL A 115 14.91 15.40 6.41
CA VAL A 115 15.70 16.64 6.36
C VAL A 115 16.67 16.71 7.54
N MET A 116 16.21 16.39 8.75
CA MET A 116 17.10 16.33 9.92
C MET A 116 18.21 15.29 9.77
N TYR A 117 17.91 14.10 9.23
CA TYR A 117 18.89 13.05 9.00
C TYR A 117 19.95 13.45 7.96
N MET A 118 19.53 14.14 6.89
CA MET A 118 20.45 14.67 5.88
C MET A 118 21.37 15.75 6.44
N LEU A 119 20.88 16.60 7.36
CA LEU A 119 21.66 17.68 7.96
C LEU A 119 22.55 17.20 9.13
N PHE A 120 22.07 16.23 9.92
CA PHE A 120 22.72 15.79 11.16
C PHE A 120 22.76 14.25 11.28
N PRO A 121 23.41 13.52 10.35
CA PRO A 121 23.40 12.06 10.35
C PRO A 121 24.01 11.44 11.62
N THR A 122 25.01 12.08 12.22
CA THR A 122 25.66 11.63 13.47
C THR A 122 24.71 11.61 14.67
N MET A 123 23.70 12.49 14.69
CA MET A 123 22.68 12.51 15.74
C MET A 123 21.88 11.20 15.75
N PHE A 124 21.57 10.64 14.58
CA PHE A 124 20.79 9.41 14.48
C PHE A 124 21.60 8.16 14.83
N ILE A 125 22.90 8.18 14.55
CA ILE A 125 23.84 7.15 15.03
C ILE A 125 23.92 7.20 16.56
N PHE A 126 24.00 8.39 17.14
CA PHE A 126 23.96 8.56 18.60
C PHE A 126 22.65 8.03 19.20
N ILE A 127 21.51 8.45 18.65
CA ILE A 127 20.18 7.95 19.07
C ILE A 127 20.13 6.42 19.03
N ALA A 128 20.61 5.80 17.95
CA ALA A 128 20.63 4.35 17.82
C ALA A 128 21.45 3.66 18.91
N ASN A 129 22.65 4.17 19.17
CA ASN A 129 23.59 3.56 20.10
C ASN A 129 23.15 3.68 21.56
N TYR A 130 22.43 4.75 21.91
CA TYR A 130 22.10 5.05 23.32
C TYR A 130 20.64 4.77 23.70
N LEU A 131 19.69 4.82 22.75
CA LEU A 131 18.26 4.66 23.06
C LEU A 131 17.72 3.25 22.74
N LEU A 132 18.56 2.32 22.27
CA LEU A 132 18.18 0.93 21.94
C LEU A 132 16.93 0.80 21.05
N ILE A 133 16.67 1.81 20.19
CA ILE A 133 15.51 1.82 19.28
C ILE A 133 15.86 1.23 17.91
N VAL A 134 16.85 0.34 17.91
CA VAL A 134 17.38 -0.32 16.71
C VAL A 134 16.54 -1.54 16.40
N ILE A 135 16.02 -1.55 15.18
CA ILE A 135 15.17 -2.60 14.68
C ILE A 135 15.83 -3.24 13.46
N GLY A 136 16.00 -4.56 13.47
CA GLY A 136 16.53 -5.32 12.33
C GLY A 136 15.42 -5.74 11.38
N ASN A 137 15.63 -5.53 10.08
CA ASN A 137 14.76 -6.07 9.04
C ASN A 137 15.22 -7.50 8.75
N GLY A 138 14.64 -8.51 9.43
CA GLY A 138 15.06 -9.93 9.38
C GLY A 138 15.61 -10.39 8.03
N ASP A 139 16.70 -11.16 8.09
CA ASP A 139 17.58 -11.66 7.01
C ASP A 139 18.37 -10.61 6.21
N ASN A 140 18.00 -9.33 6.24
CA ASN A 140 18.76 -8.25 5.62
C ASN A 140 19.48 -7.40 6.68
N ALA A 141 20.77 -7.13 6.48
CA ALA A 141 21.64 -6.37 7.39
C ALA A 141 21.27 -4.87 7.57
N LEU A 142 20.02 -4.49 7.33
CA LEU A 142 19.50 -3.13 7.45
C LEU A 142 18.87 -2.93 8.83
N SER A 143 19.57 -2.15 9.64
CA SER A 143 19.10 -1.67 10.93
C SER A 143 18.42 -0.31 10.78
N PHE A 144 17.33 -0.10 11.52
CA PHE A 144 16.56 1.14 11.53
C PHE A 144 16.49 1.74 12.93
N VAL A 145 16.53 3.08 13.01
CA VAL A 145 16.03 3.81 14.17
C VAL A 145 14.54 3.99 14.00
N ASN A 146 13.75 3.46 14.94
CA ASN A 146 12.31 3.68 14.97
C ASN A 146 11.97 4.89 15.87
N LEU A 147 11.29 5.90 15.33
CA LEU A 147 10.87 7.10 16.06
C LEU A 147 9.36 7.10 16.32
N GLY A 148 8.74 5.92 16.30
CA GLY A 148 7.31 5.70 16.48
C GLY A 148 6.52 5.94 15.19
N VAL A 149 6.49 7.18 14.70
CA VAL A 149 5.69 7.59 13.52
C VAL A 149 6.49 7.61 12.22
N THR A 150 7.81 7.43 12.29
CA THR A 150 8.69 7.25 11.13
C THR A 150 9.92 6.44 11.51
N VAL A 151 10.58 5.84 10.53
CA VAL A 151 11.84 5.12 10.71
C VAL A 151 12.94 5.68 9.83
N VAL A 152 14.19 5.54 10.28
CA VAL A 152 15.39 6.02 9.59
C VAL A 152 16.39 4.86 9.49
N PRO A 153 16.87 4.52 8.28
CA PRO A 153 17.91 3.49 8.12
C PRO A 153 19.25 3.98 8.69
N LEU A 154 19.94 3.13 9.44
CA LEU A 154 21.19 3.49 10.13
C LEU A 154 22.43 3.46 9.25
N PHE A 155 22.46 2.54 8.29
CA PHE A 155 23.53 2.47 7.32
C PHE A 155 23.01 3.05 6.01
N SER A 156 23.77 3.99 5.45
CA SER A 156 23.53 4.45 4.10
C SER A 156 23.61 3.21 3.20
N MET A 157 22.48 2.80 2.65
CA MET A 157 22.49 2.01 1.44
C MET A 157 23.44 2.72 0.46
N GLN A 158 24.16 1.98 -0.37
CA GLN A 158 24.81 2.54 -1.57
C GLN A 158 23.85 3.42 -2.42
N MET A 159 22.54 3.36 -2.13
CA MET A 159 21.43 4.04 -2.79
C MET A 159 20.93 5.32 -2.10
N GLY A 160 21.62 5.84 -1.07
CA GLY A 160 21.29 7.12 -0.43
C GLY A 160 20.12 7.07 0.56
N VAL A 161 19.73 8.25 1.06
CA VAL A 161 18.65 8.43 2.06
C VAL A 161 17.28 8.23 1.40
N ARG A 162 16.48 7.28 1.90
CA ARG A 162 15.13 6.98 1.40
C ARG A 162 14.08 7.20 2.48
N ASN A 163 12.89 7.64 2.07
CA ASN A 163 11.74 7.80 2.95
C ASN A 163 10.96 6.50 3.11
N TYR A 164 10.94 5.97 4.34
CA TYR A 164 10.18 4.78 4.71
C TYR A 164 8.85 5.12 5.38
N GLY A 165 8.66 6.37 5.83
CA GLY A 165 7.59 6.69 6.77
C GLY A 165 7.66 5.75 7.97
N LEU A 166 6.52 5.19 8.38
CA LEU A 166 6.44 4.15 9.43
C LEU A 166 6.61 2.70 8.91
N PHE A 167 6.86 2.52 7.62
CA PHE A 167 6.82 1.21 6.95
C PHE A 167 8.18 0.52 6.88
N ARG A 168 8.17 -0.79 6.66
CA ARG A 168 9.39 -1.59 6.44
C ARG A 168 10.02 -1.39 5.06
N GLU A 169 9.21 -1.01 4.08
CA GLU A 169 9.62 -0.81 2.69
C GLU A 169 9.16 0.57 2.17
N PRO A 170 9.98 1.30 1.39
CA PRO A 170 9.58 2.59 0.83
C PRO A 170 8.45 2.44 -0.19
N ALA A 171 8.42 1.32 -0.92
CA ALA A 171 7.34 1.00 -1.85
C ALA A 171 5.98 0.88 -1.14
N MET A 172 5.96 0.34 0.08
CA MET A 172 4.74 0.29 0.88
C MET A 172 4.25 1.68 1.23
N PHE A 173 5.13 2.56 1.69
CA PHE A 173 4.75 3.93 1.99
C PHE A 173 4.12 4.64 0.77
N CYS A 174 4.64 4.38 -0.43
CA CYS A 174 4.06 4.89 -1.69
C CYS A 174 2.62 4.43 -1.91
N ILE A 175 2.23 3.21 -1.53
CA ILE A 175 0.85 2.73 -1.69
C ILE A 175 -0.08 3.61 -0.86
N TYR A 176 0.26 3.83 0.41
CA TYR A 176 -0.57 4.61 1.33
C TYR A 176 -0.66 6.09 0.92
N VAL A 177 0.48 6.72 0.64
CA VAL A 177 0.54 8.13 0.20
C VAL A 177 -0.11 8.30 -1.17
N GLY A 178 0.08 7.34 -2.08
CA GLY A 178 -0.51 7.32 -3.41
C GLY A 178 -2.04 7.27 -3.37
N LEU A 179 -2.62 6.44 -2.51
CA LEU A 179 -4.07 6.40 -2.29
C LEU A 179 -4.61 7.75 -1.79
N ALA A 180 -3.92 8.39 -0.85
CA ALA A 180 -4.31 9.72 -0.35
C ALA A 180 -4.21 10.79 -1.45
N LEU A 181 -3.13 10.76 -2.25
CA LEU A 181 -2.94 11.64 -3.40
C LEU A 181 -4.06 11.47 -4.43
N GLY A 182 -4.36 10.23 -4.83
CA GLY A 182 -5.45 9.93 -5.77
C GLY A 182 -6.78 10.45 -5.29
N TYR A 183 -7.10 10.26 -3.99
CA TYR A 183 -8.31 10.81 -3.39
C TYR A 183 -8.37 12.34 -3.46
N ASN A 184 -7.28 13.04 -3.12
CA ASN A 184 -7.26 14.52 -3.15
C ASN A 184 -7.32 15.10 -4.56
N LEU A 185 -6.80 14.40 -5.57
CA LEU A 185 -6.84 14.85 -6.96
C LEU A 185 -8.25 14.67 -7.57
N TYR A 186 -8.89 13.52 -7.34
CA TYR A 186 -10.08 13.10 -8.08
C TYR A 186 -11.38 13.10 -7.29
N SER A 187 -11.36 13.37 -5.98
CA SER A 187 -12.59 13.48 -5.18
C SER A 187 -13.37 14.74 -5.54
N SER A 188 -14.45 14.54 -6.29
CA SER A 188 -15.40 15.60 -6.70
C SER A 188 -16.16 16.22 -5.51
N LYS A 189 -16.33 15.48 -4.41
CA LYS A 189 -17.18 15.87 -3.27
C LYS A 189 -16.48 16.76 -2.22
N ILE A 190 -15.16 16.92 -2.29
CA ILE A 190 -14.36 17.77 -1.37
C ILE A 190 -13.89 19.08 -2.07
N SER A 191 -14.51 19.41 -3.20
CA SER A 191 -14.04 20.41 -4.16
C SER A 191 -14.07 21.87 -3.71
N SER A 192 -14.54 22.24 -2.50
CA SER A 192 -14.51 23.65 -2.06
C SER A 192 -13.14 24.12 -1.57
N SER A 193 -12.18 23.22 -1.34
CA SER A 193 -10.76 23.59 -1.12
C SER A 193 -9.85 22.40 -1.37
N LYS A 194 -9.48 22.15 -2.64
CA LYS A 194 -8.34 21.28 -2.94
C LYS A 194 -7.11 21.92 -2.30
N SER A 195 -6.59 21.32 -1.23
CA SER A 195 -5.38 21.84 -0.59
C SER A 195 -4.16 21.48 -1.43
N LEU A 196 -3.75 22.40 -2.31
CA LEU A 196 -2.54 22.28 -3.13
C LEU A 196 -1.30 21.97 -2.27
N ILE A 197 -1.27 22.49 -1.04
CA ILE A 197 -0.22 22.21 -0.05
C ILE A 197 -0.18 20.72 0.32
N LYS A 198 -1.33 20.10 0.61
CA LYS A 198 -1.38 18.65 0.90
C LYS A 198 -0.91 17.83 -0.28
N ILE A 199 -1.37 18.17 -1.48
CA ILE A 199 -0.96 17.50 -2.73
C ILE A 199 0.56 17.59 -2.89
N LEU A 200 1.15 18.78 -2.69
CA LEU A 200 2.60 18.97 -2.76
C LEU A 200 3.33 18.13 -1.71
N ILE A 201 2.84 18.09 -0.47
CA ILE A 201 3.40 17.24 0.59
C ILE A 201 3.42 15.78 0.17
N TYR A 202 2.33 15.26 -0.41
CA TYR A 202 2.27 13.87 -0.89
C TYR A 202 3.21 13.61 -2.06
N LEU A 203 3.29 14.52 -3.03
CA LEU A 203 4.23 14.41 -4.15
C LEU A 203 5.67 14.37 -3.67
N VAL A 204 6.07 15.31 -2.80
CA VAL A 204 7.42 15.36 -2.22
C VAL A 204 7.69 14.10 -1.38
N THR A 205 6.72 13.64 -0.60
CA THR A 205 6.85 12.39 0.16
C THR A 205 7.14 11.22 -0.77
N ILE A 206 6.36 11.03 -1.84
CA ILE A 206 6.59 9.94 -2.80
C ILE A 206 7.95 10.08 -3.48
N LEU A 207 8.36 11.29 -3.86
CA LEU A 207 9.69 11.54 -4.44
C LEU A 207 10.82 11.11 -3.50
N THR A 208 10.72 11.44 -2.21
CA THR A 208 11.74 11.07 -1.20
C THR A 208 11.80 9.58 -0.90
N THR A 209 10.81 8.76 -1.28
CA THR A 209 10.88 7.30 -1.10
C THR A 209 11.91 6.62 -2.02
N TRP A 210 12.29 7.28 -3.13
CA TRP A 210 13.09 6.67 -4.19
C TRP A 210 12.55 5.30 -4.63
N SER A 211 11.22 5.21 -4.81
CA SER A 211 10.54 4.00 -5.27
C SER A 211 10.17 4.12 -6.74
N VAL A 212 10.67 3.19 -7.56
CA VAL A 212 10.32 3.11 -8.99
C VAL A 212 8.81 2.95 -9.17
N THR A 213 8.17 2.09 -8.36
CA THR A 213 6.72 1.91 -8.36
C THR A 213 6.00 3.22 -8.06
N GLY A 214 6.48 3.98 -7.07
CA GLY A 214 5.92 5.29 -6.73
C GLY A 214 6.03 6.29 -7.88
N PHE A 215 7.19 6.36 -8.53
CA PHE A 215 7.42 7.29 -9.65
C PHE A 215 6.53 6.96 -10.84
N VAL A 216 6.47 5.69 -11.24
CA VAL A 216 5.64 5.24 -12.37
C VAL A 216 4.16 5.47 -12.08
N ALA A 217 3.68 5.09 -10.88
CA ALA A 217 2.27 5.24 -10.52
C ALA A 217 1.86 6.73 -10.44
N VAL A 218 2.68 7.61 -9.85
CA VAL A 218 2.38 9.05 -9.78
C VAL A 218 2.44 9.69 -11.16
N ALA A 219 3.42 9.36 -11.99
CA ALA A 219 3.50 9.87 -13.36
C ALA A 219 2.24 9.50 -14.15
N PHE A 220 1.78 8.26 -14.03
CA PHE A 220 0.52 7.80 -14.61
C PHE A 220 -0.68 8.61 -14.08
N LEU A 221 -0.84 8.71 -12.75
CA LEU A 221 -1.95 9.41 -12.11
C LEU A 221 -2.02 10.89 -12.51
N MET A 222 -0.87 11.56 -12.53
CA MET A 222 -0.72 12.97 -12.88
C MET A 222 -1.00 13.23 -14.36
N THR A 223 -0.52 12.34 -15.24
CA THR A 223 -0.79 12.43 -16.68
C THR A 223 -2.28 12.42 -16.96
N PHE A 224 -3.02 11.45 -16.41
CA PHE A 224 -4.46 11.40 -16.60
C PHE A 224 -5.19 12.56 -15.92
N TYR A 225 -4.68 13.06 -14.79
CA TYR A 225 -5.30 14.19 -14.10
C TYR A 225 -5.28 15.44 -14.98
N LEU A 226 -4.13 15.71 -15.59
CA LEU A 226 -3.98 16.81 -16.53
C LEU A 226 -4.80 16.55 -17.80
N LEU A 227 -4.80 15.34 -18.35
CA LEU A 227 -5.61 15.04 -19.54
C LEU A 227 -7.11 15.29 -19.33
N PHE A 228 -7.66 14.95 -18.16
CA PHE A 228 -9.09 15.17 -17.88
C PHE A 228 -9.42 16.59 -17.46
N TYR A 229 -8.59 17.23 -16.65
CA TYR A 229 -8.95 18.48 -15.98
C TYR A 229 -8.27 19.73 -16.54
N PHE A 230 -7.19 19.62 -17.32
CA PHE A 230 -6.42 20.79 -17.76
C PHE A 230 -7.27 21.82 -18.52
N ARG A 231 -8.27 21.40 -19.30
CA ARG A 231 -9.14 22.33 -20.04
C ARG A 231 -10.07 23.14 -19.14
N VAL A 232 -10.51 22.57 -18.02
CA VAL A 232 -11.45 23.21 -17.07
C VAL A 232 -10.76 23.94 -15.92
N MET A 233 -9.45 23.76 -15.76
CA MET A 233 -8.64 24.50 -14.78
C MET A 233 -8.58 25.99 -15.08
N ASP A 234 -8.57 26.79 -14.01
CA ASP A 234 -8.27 28.22 -14.12
C ASP A 234 -6.78 28.46 -14.45
N THR A 235 -6.43 29.71 -14.78
CA THR A 235 -5.06 30.07 -15.15
C THR A 235 -4.07 29.87 -13.99
N LYS A 236 -4.48 30.08 -12.74
CA LYS A 236 -3.61 29.92 -11.56
C LYS A 236 -3.29 28.45 -11.32
N GLU A 237 -4.28 27.57 -11.42
CA GLU A 237 -4.11 26.13 -11.33
C GLU A 237 -3.22 25.59 -12.45
N LYS A 238 -3.42 26.06 -13.69
CA LYS A 238 -2.54 25.69 -14.82
C LYS A 238 -1.10 26.08 -14.57
N LEU A 239 -0.87 27.33 -14.15
CA LEU A 239 0.48 27.83 -13.84
C LEU A 239 1.11 27.04 -12.68
N PHE A 240 0.34 26.69 -11.66
CA PHE A 240 0.80 25.84 -10.56
C PHE A 240 1.28 24.47 -11.07
N TRP A 241 0.47 23.77 -11.86
CA TRP A 241 0.85 22.45 -12.37
C TRP A 241 2.01 22.49 -13.36
N ILE A 242 2.07 23.51 -14.23
CA ILE A 242 3.23 23.75 -15.10
C ILE A 242 4.48 23.97 -14.26
N SER A 243 4.39 24.76 -13.19
CA SER A 243 5.52 25.00 -12.28
C SER A 243 5.95 23.73 -11.56
N VAL A 244 5.01 22.91 -11.09
CA VAL A 244 5.31 21.61 -10.46
C VAL A 244 6.03 20.68 -11.44
N LEU A 245 5.55 20.58 -12.69
CA LEU A 245 6.19 19.76 -13.73
C LEU A 245 7.59 20.29 -14.09
N LEU A 246 7.76 21.60 -14.20
CA LEU A 246 9.05 22.23 -14.50
C LEU A 246 10.04 21.98 -13.36
N ILE A 247 9.62 22.18 -12.11
CA ILE A 247 10.45 21.88 -10.93
C ILE A 247 10.79 20.38 -10.89
N ALA A 248 9.82 19.50 -11.12
CA ALA A 248 10.07 18.05 -11.16
C ALA A 248 11.08 17.68 -12.25
N LEU A 249 10.99 18.29 -13.44
CA LEU A 249 11.96 18.09 -14.53
C LEU A 249 13.35 18.61 -14.15
N LEU A 250 13.46 19.82 -13.60
CA LEU A 250 14.71 20.40 -13.15
C LEU A 250 15.38 19.55 -12.05
N LEU A 251 14.59 19.06 -11.08
CA LEU A 251 15.08 18.13 -10.05
C LEU A 251 15.49 16.79 -10.67
N ALA A 252 14.72 16.26 -11.62
CA ALA A 252 15.04 15.01 -12.28
C ALA A 252 16.36 15.08 -13.05
N LEU A 253 16.65 16.22 -13.69
CA LEU A 253 17.92 16.49 -14.36
C LEU A 253 19.06 16.66 -13.35
N LYS A 254 18.86 17.47 -12.29
CA LYS A 254 19.88 17.76 -11.28
C LYS A 254 20.31 16.52 -10.48
N PHE A 255 19.37 15.65 -10.15
CA PHE A 255 19.61 14.46 -9.32
C PHE A 255 19.73 13.18 -10.15
N GLU A 256 19.96 13.30 -11.47
CA GLU A 256 20.11 12.17 -12.39
C GLU A 256 19.01 11.10 -12.25
N VAL A 257 17.77 11.52 -11.98
CA VAL A 257 16.64 10.61 -11.73
C VAL A 257 16.39 9.71 -12.94
N PHE A 258 16.61 10.21 -14.16
CA PHE A 258 16.53 9.39 -15.36
C PHE A 258 17.63 8.32 -15.43
N GLY A 259 18.86 8.65 -15.03
CA GLY A 259 19.95 7.68 -14.92
C GLY A 259 19.66 6.63 -13.85
N TYR A 260 19.11 7.05 -12.71
CA TYR A 260 18.63 6.15 -11.66
C TYR A 260 17.50 5.24 -12.16
N LEU A 261 16.48 5.78 -12.81
CA LEU A 261 15.39 5.00 -13.37
C LEU A 261 15.87 4.02 -14.44
N TYR A 262 16.78 4.46 -15.30
CA TYR A 262 17.39 3.61 -16.33
C TYR A 262 18.17 2.46 -15.71
N SER A 263 19.04 2.74 -14.72
CA SER A 263 19.78 1.69 -14.02
C SER A 263 18.85 0.72 -13.30
N ARG A 264 17.69 1.19 -12.82
CA ARG A 264 16.65 0.37 -12.19
C ARG A 264 15.83 -0.49 -13.14
N ILE A 265 15.94 -0.33 -14.45
CA ILE A 265 15.27 -1.15 -15.47
C ILE A 265 16.26 -2.09 -16.16
N GLN A 266 17.56 -1.92 -15.91
CA GLN A 266 18.58 -2.83 -16.43
C GLN A 266 18.39 -4.25 -15.88
N LEU A 267 18.44 -5.21 -16.79
CA LEU A 267 18.31 -6.64 -16.48
C LEU A 267 19.62 -7.26 -15.98
N HIS A 268 20.64 -6.45 -15.69
CA HIS A 268 21.98 -6.89 -15.32
C HIS A 268 22.49 -5.99 -14.19
N GLY A 269 23.14 -6.58 -13.17
CA GLY A 269 23.79 -5.83 -12.10
C GLY A 269 22.92 -5.64 -10.84
N PRO A 270 23.25 -4.67 -9.95
CA PRO A 270 22.66 -4.59 -8.60
C PRO A 270 21.16 -4.23 -8.56
N SER A 271 20.56 -3.86 -9.70
CA SER A 271 19.13 -3.58 -9.86
C SER A 271 18.33 -4.75 -10.44
N GLU A 272 19.02 -5.76 -10.98
CA GLU A 272 18.45 -6.89 -11.70
C GLU A 272 17.41 -7.64 -10.85
N GLU A 273 17.71 -7.91 -9.58
CA GLU A 273 16.80 -8.59 -8.67
C GLU A 273 15.47 -7.84 -8.49
N SER A 274 15.52 -6.50 -8.45
CA SER A 274 14.34 -5.66 -8.31
C SER A 274 13.47 -5.63 -9.56
N VAL A 275 14.07 -5.72 -10.75
CA VAL A 275 13.32 -5.82 -12.02
C VAL A 275 12.69 -7.19 -12.14
N LEU A 276 13.47 -8.24 -11.89
CA LEU A 276 13.02 -9.61 -12.00
C LEU A 276 11.92 -9.93 -11.01
N SER A 277 12.00 -9.47 -9.76
CA SER A 277 10.92 -9.63 -8.78
C SER A 277 9.60 -9.05 -9.28
N ARG A 278 9.60 -7.86 -9.91
CA ARG A 278 8.38 -7.22 -10.44
C ARG A 278 7.85 -7.91 -11.70
N VAL A 279 8.73 -8.26 -12.64
CA VAL A 279 8.32 -8.92 -13.89
C VAL A 279 7.83 -10.33 -13.61
N TYR A 280 8.61 -11.12 -12.86
CA TYR A 280 8.27 -12.51 -12.60
C TYR A 280 7.15 -12.64 -11.56
N SER A 281 6.96 -11.74 -10.60
CA SER A 281 5.77 -11.78 -9.75
C SER A 281 4.45 -11.63 -10.52
N VAL A 282 4.47 -10.96 -11.68
CA VAL A 282 3.34 -10.96 -12.61
C VAL A 282 3.28 -12.29 -13.35
N ILE A 283 4.34 -12.67 -14.06
CA ILE A 283 4.36 -13.87 -14.93
C ILE A 283 4.14 -15.14 -14.13
N GLY A 284 5.03 -15.41 -13.15
CA GLY A 284 4.97 -16.57 -12.27
C GLY A 284 3.67 -16.62 -11.48
N GLY A 285 3.24 -15.51 -10.90
CA GLY A 285 1.97 -15.46 -10.16
C GLY A 285 0.75 -15.78 -11.03
N VAL A 286 0.70 -15.30 -12.27
CA VAL A 286 -0.35 -15.65 -13.24
C VAL A 286 -0.26 -17.13 -13.64
N LEU A 287 0.94 -17.68 -13.86
CA LEU A 287 1.12 -19.10 -14.19
C LEU A 287 0.59 -20.02 -13.07
N VAL A 288 0.94 -19.74 -11.81
CA VAL A 288 0.41 -20.50 -10.66
C VAL A 288 -1.12 -20.47 -10.64
N ALA A 289 -1.68 -19.28 -10.85
CA ALA A 289 -3.12 -19.08 -10.82
C ALA A 289 -3.86 -19.72 -12.01
N ILE A 290 -3.28 -19.74 -13.22
CA ILE A 290 -3.91 -20.41 -14.37
C ILE A 290 -3.98 -21.91 -14.17
N ILE A 291 -2.96 -22.50 -13.51
CA ILE A 291 -2.96 -23.93 -13.17
C ILE A 291 -4.00 -24.22 -12.07
N ASN A 292 -4.25 -23.27 -11.16
CA ASN A 292 -5.14 -23.43 -10.01
C ASN A 292 -6.22 -22.33 -9.91
N PRO A 293 -7.11 -22.19 -10.91
CA PRO A 293 -7.89 -20.97 -11.11
C PRO A 293 -9.05 -20.77 -10.12
N PHE A 294 -9.58 -21.83 -9.52
CA PHE A 294 -10.78 -21.74 -8.69
C PHE A 294 -10.49 -21.39 -7.23
N PHE A 295 -9.61 -22.16 -6.59
CA PHE A 295 -9.34 -22.05 -5.15
C PHE A 295 -7.88 -21.69 -4.84
N GLY A 296 -7.04 -21.51 -5.86
CA GLY A 296 -5.61 -21.31 -5.67
C GLY A 296 -4.95 -22.51 -4.97
N ILE A 297 -3.71 -22.32 -4.52
CA ILE A 297 -2.91 -23.39 -3.90
C ILE A 297 -2.63 -23.19 -2.40
N GLY A 298 -3.18 -22.14 -1.79
CA GLY A 298 -2.87 -21.75 -0.41
C GLY A 298 -1.76 -20.70 -0.34
N ALA A 299 -1.65 -20.04 0.82
CA ALA A 299 -0.82 -18.85 1.03
C ALA A 299 0.70 -19.12 1.02
N THR A 300 1.15 -20.21 1.64
CA THR A 300 2.56 -20.63 1.72
C THR A 300 2.94 -21.45 0.51
N ASN A 301 2.08 -22.37 0.08
CA ASN A 301 2.31 -23.16 -1.12
C ASN A 301 2.44 -22.26 -2.37
N SER A 302 1.70 -21.14 -2.43
CA SER A 302 1.89 -20.18 -3.53
C SER A 302 3.31 -19.64 -3.58
N TRP A 303 3.92 -19.30 -2.44
CA TRP A 303 5.31 -18.82 -2.39
C TRP A 303 6.29 -19.88 -2.89
N GLN A 304 6.13 -21.13 -2.43
CA GLN A 304 7.00 -22.24 -2.82
C GLN A 304 6.90 -22.54 -4.32
N GLU A 305 5.68 -22.54 -4.87
CA GLU A 305 5.46 -22.79 -6.28
C GLU A 305 5.95 -21.63 -7.15
N PHE A 306 5.81 -20.40 -6.67
CA PHE A 306 6.39 -19.23 -7.30
C PHE A 306 7.93 -19.33 -7.36
N ASP A 307 8.58 -19.68 -6.25
CA ASP A 307 10.02 -19.90 -6.19
C ASP A 307 10.46 -21.02 -7.15
N ARG A 308 9.67 -22.10 -7.25
CA ARG A 308 9.90 -23.19 -8.20
C ARG A 308 9.84 -22.70 -9.65
N ILE A 309 8.82 -21.92 -10.01
CA ILE A 309 8.66 -21.37 -11.36
C ILE A 309 9.78 -20.38 -11.68
N CYS A 310 10.16 -19.50 -10.75
CA CYS A 310 11.27 -18.60 -10.95
C CYS A 310 12.59 -19.35 -11.16
N ASN A 311 12.87 -20.38 -10.36
CA ASN A 311 14.04 -21.23 -10.57
C ASN A 311 14.05 -21.90 -11.95
N LEU A 312 12.89 -22.33 -12.47
CA LEU A 312 12.79 -22.93 -13.81
C LEU A 312 12.97 -21.90 -14.94
N LEU A 313 12.44 -20.69 -14.79
CA LEU A 313 12.46 -19.66 -15.83
C LEU A 313 13.79 -18.90 -15.90
N ILE A 314 14.41 -18.63 -14.75
CA ILE A 314 15.60 -17.76 -14.64
C ILE A 314 16.73 -18.34 -13.78
N GLY A 315 16.62 -19.59 -13.32
CA GLY A 315 17.70 -20.27 -12.58
C GLY A 315 17.90 -19.78 -11.14
N ARG A 316 16.99 -18.97 -10.58
CA ARG A 316 17.04 -18.49 -9.19
C ARG A 316 15.66 -18.08 -8.66
N THR A 317 15.55 -17.94 -7.34
CA THR A 317 14.38 -17.37 -6.66
C THR A 317 14.44 -15.84 -6.66
N VAL A 318 13.26 -15.20 -6.61
CA VAL A 318 13.11 -13.74 -6.45
C VAL A 318 11.95 -13.46 -5.50
N MET A 319 11.93 -12.29 -4.86
CA MET A 319 10.81 -11.91 -3.99
C MET A 319 9.53 -11.66 -4.80
N TRP A 320 8.36 -12.02 -4.26
CA TRP A 320 7.07 -11.71 -4.87
C TRP A 320 6.69 -10.26 -4.54
N ALA A 321 6.59 -9.41 -5.56
CA ALA A 321 6.28 -7.98 -5.39
C ALA A 321 4.83 -7.59 -5.75
N ASN A 322 4.07 -8.46 -6.41
CA ASN A 322 2.71 -8.17 -6.87
C ASN A 322 1.63 -8.81 -5.97
N HIS A 323 0.89 -7.97 -5.26
CA HIS A 323 -0.18 -8.39 -4.35
C HIS A 323 -1.37 -9.05 -5.05
N VAL A 324 -1.72 -8.59 -6.25
CA VAL A 324 -2.90 -9.06 -7.00
C VAL A 324 -2.68 -10.48 -7.49
N THR A 325 -1.52 -10.76 -8.08
CA THR A 325 -1.19 -12.10 -8.56
C THR A 325 -0.93 -13.05 -7.40
N TYR A 326 -0.40 -12.55 -6.27
CA TYR A 326 -0.30 -13.33 -5.04
C TYR A 326 -1.68 -13.85 -4.60
N TYR A 327 -2.67 -12.96 -4.42
CA TYR A 327 -4.02 -13.41 -4.05
C TYR A 327 -4.71 -14.27 -5.10
N MET A 328 -4.46 -14.01 -6.38
CA MET A 328 -4.97 -14.85 -7.45
C MET A 328 -4.41 -16.28 -7.36
N ALA A 329 -3.11 -16.42 -7.08
CA ALA A 329 -2.45 -17.71 -6.93
C ALA A 329 -2.80 -18.43 -5.61
N SER A 330 -2.91 -17.69 -4.50
CA SER A 330 -3.21 -18.27 -3.19
C SER A 330 -4.68 -18.68 -3.06
N TYR A 331 -5.62 -17.82 -3.49
CA TYR A 331 -7.06 -17.98 -3.19
C TYR A 331 -7.95 -18.11 -4.44
N GLY A 332 -7.38 -18.05 -5.64
CA GLY A 332 -8.09 -18.25 -6.90
C GLY A 332 -8.63 -16.97 -7.55
N CYS A 333 -9.04 -17.11 -8.81
CA CYS A 333 -9.51 -16.02 -9.65
C CYS A 333 -10.83 -15.41 -9.16
N ILE A 334 -11.71 -16.21 -8.56
CA ILE A 334 -12.99 -15.70 -8.01
C ILE A 334 -12.72 -14.71 -6.87
N TYR A 335 -11.74 -15.02 -6.02
CA TYR A 335 -11.34 -14.16 -4.91
C TYR A 335 -10.90 -12.78 -5.40
N ILE A 336 -9.99 -12.75 -6.40
CA ILE A 336 -9.48 -11.48 -6.92
C ILE A 336 -10.52 -10.69 -7.71
N LEU A 337 -11.47 -11.35 -8.40
CA LEU A 337 -12.57 -10.68 -9.09
C LEU A 337 -13.50 -9.95 -8.12
N ILE A 338 -13.83 -10.56 -6.98
CA ILE A 338 -14.59 -9.91 -5.90
C ILE A 338 -13.76 -8.74 -5.34
N PHE A 339 -12.48 -8.95 -5.08
CA PHE A 339 -11.59 -7.90 -4.56
C PHE A 339 -11.53 -6.68 -5.51
N LEU A 340 -11.17 -6.87 -6.77
CA LEU A 340 -11.05 -5.78 -7.74
C LEU A 340 -12.40 -5.14 -8.06
N GLY A 341 -13.47 -5.93 -8.13
CA GLY A 341 -14.82 -5.44 -8.32
C GLY A 341 -15.28 -4.51 -7.18
N GLY A 342 -14.93 -4.83 -5.93
CA GLY A 342 -15.21 -3.97 -4.78
C GLY A 342 -14.35 -2.71 -4.76
N VAL A 343 -13.04 -2.80 -5.01
CA VAL A 343 -12.16 -1.62 -5.11
C VAL A 343 -12.67 -0.66 -6.19
N TYR A 344 -12.99 -1.17 -7.38
CA TYR A 344 -13.58 -0.37 -8.46
C TYR A 344 -14.86 0.34 -8.04
N LYS A 345 -15.80 -0.38 -7.40
CA LYS A 345 -17.07 0.20 -6.92
C LYS A 345 -16.85 1.27 -5.86
N ALA A 346 -15.85 1.11 -4.98
CA ALA A 346 -15.49 2.12 -3.99
C ALA A 346 -14.95 3.39 -4.65
N LEU A 347 -14.03 3.24 -5.60
CA LEU A 347 -13.46 4.36 -6.36
C LEU A 347 -14.54 5.09 -7.18
N LYS A 348 -15.53 4.38 -7.73
CA LYS A 348 -16.68 4.99 -8.39
C LYS A 348 -17.56 5.85 -7.46
N LYS A 349 -17.47 5.72 -6.13
CA LYS A 349 -18.23 6.58 -5.19
C LYS A 349 -17.67 8.00 -5.07
N ILE A 350 -16.42 8.23 -5.48
CA ILE A 350 -15.75 9.55 -5.36
C ILE A 350 -15.65 10.30 -6.69
N THR A 351 -15.84 9.61 -7.81
CA THR A 351 -15.61 10.14 -9.15
C THR A 351 -16.44 9.41 -10.21
N ASP A 352 -16.37 9.84 -11.47
CA ASP A 352 -17.09 9.20 -12.57
C ASP A 352 -16.50 7.83 -12.99
N ASN A 353 -17.18 7.12 -13.89
CA ASN A 353 -16.76 5.79 -14.34
C ASN A 353 -15.38 5.77 -15.00
N ARG A 354 -15.04 6.78 -15.81
CA ARG A 354 -13.80 6.80 -16.59
C ARG A 354 -12.62 7.03 -15.66
N ILE A 355 -12.77 7.97 -14.74
CA ILE A 355 -11.78 8.28 -13.73
C ILE A 355 -11.64 7.12 -12.75
N ALA A 356 -12.73 6.45 -12.37
CA ALA A 356 -12.67 5.28 -11.49
C ALA A 356 -11.83 4.13 -12.10
N ILE A 357 -11.88 3.94 -13.42
CA ILE A 357 -11.01 2.97 -14.12
C ILE A 357 -9.55 3.41 -14.05
N VAL A 358 -9.25 4.68 -14.30
CA VAL A 358 -7.88 5.21 -14.18
C VAL A 358 -7.36 5.06 -12.75
N MET A 359 -8.17 5.37 -11.74
CA MET A 359 -7.83 5.16 -10.34
C MET A 359 -7.61 3.68 -10.03
N LEU A 360 -8.39 2.77 -10.61
CA LEU A 360 -8.19 1.33 -10.43
C LEU A 360 -6.84 0.89 -11.01
N VAL A 361 -6.50 1.31 -12.23
CA VAL A 361 -5.20 1.02 -12.85
C VAL A 361 -4.06 1.60 -12.02
N PHE A 362 -4.23 2.82 -11.51
CA PHE A 362 -3.27 3.43 -10.59
C PHE A 362 -3.07 2.60 -9.31
N VAL A 363 -4.14 2.11 -8.69
CA VAL A 363 -4.06 1.22 -7.52
C VAL A 363 -3.37 -0.10 -7.88
N LEU A 364 -3.65 -0.67 -9.04
CA LEU A 364 -2.96 -1.88 -9.52
C LEU A 364 -1.46 -1.65 -9.68
N LEU A 365 -1.05 -0.50 -10.25
CA LEU A 365 0.36 -0.12 -10.36
C LEU A 365 1.04 0.00 -8.99
N LEU A 366 0.36 0.59 -8.00
CA LEU A 366 0.87 0.66 -6.62
C LEU A 366 1.06 -0.75 -6.01
N LEU A 367 0.11 -1.66 -6.24
CA LEU A 367 0.14 -3.05 -5.74
C LEU A 367 1.15 -3.96 -6.46
N CYS A 368 1.79 -3.51 -7.54
CA CYS A 368 2.94 -4.18 -8.16
C CYS A 368 4.26 -3.91 -7.41
N GLY A 369 4.24 -3.05 -6.38
CA GLY A 369 5.44 -2.66 -5.65
C GLY A 369 5.81 -3.57 -4.50
N GLU A 370 4.81 -4.12 -3.79
CA GLU A 370 4.99 -4.98 -2.62
C GLU A 370 3.68 -5.72 -2.30
N VAL A 371 3.77 -6.87 -1.62
CA VAL A 371 2.62 -7.65 -1.16
C VAL A 371 2.17 -7.20 0.24
N MET A 372 0.88 -6.84 0.38
CA MET A 372 0.28 -6.33 1.61
C MET A 372 -0.54 -7.38 2.41
N THR A 373 -0.04 -8.62 2.57
CA THR A 373 -0.84 -9.76 3.07
C THR A 373 -1.50 -9.53 4.43
N TYR A 374 -0.87 -8.73 5.30
CA TYR A 374 -1.31 -8.49 6.68
C TYR A 374 -2.02 -7.15 6.86
N SER A 375 -2.40 -6.47 5.77
CA SER A 375 -3.01 -5.15 5.82
C SER A 375 -4.51 -5.16 5.52
N SER A 376 -5.32 -4.71 6.47
CA SER A 376 -6.76 -4.55 6.25
C SER A 376 -7.12 -3.37 5.35
N LEU A 377 -6.19 -2.47 5.00
CA LEU A 377 -6.52 -1.23 4.28
C LEU A 377 -7.24 -1.49 2.95
N MET A 378 -6.66 -2.36 2.10
CA MET A 378 -7.23 -2.64 0.79
C MET A 378 -8.56 -3.37 0.88
N PHE A 379 -8.74 -4.22 1.91
CA PHE A 379 -10.01 -4.86 2.20
C PHE A 379 -11.06 -3.87 2.70
N ILE A 380 -10.68 -2.89 3.53
CA ILE A 380 -11.58 -1.80 3.95
C ILE A 380 -12.08 -1.04 2.71
N LEU A 381 -11.17 -0.66 1.81
CA LEU A 381 -11.52 0.02 0.56
C LEU A 381 -12.45 -0.83 -0.31
N MET A 382 -12.13 -2.11 -0.50
CA MET A 382 -12.95 -3.05 -1.25
C MET A 382 -14.37 -3.18 -0.69
N LEU A 383 -14.49 -3.41 0.61
CA LEU A 383 -15.77 -3.64 1.29
C LEU A 383 -16.66 -2.40 1.25
N TYR A 384 -16.09 -1.19 1.30
CA TYR A 384 -16.85 0.04 1.04
C TYR A 384 -17.49 0.08 -0.34
N GLY A 385 -16.92 -0.58 -1.36
CA GLY A 385 -17.53 -0.67 -2.69
C GLY A 385 -18.81 -1.50 -2.73
N TYR A 386 -18.97 -2.41 -1.77
CA TYR A 386 -20.14 -3.27 -1.67
C TYR A 386 -21.19 -2.78 -0.68
N LYS A 387 -20.76 -2.01 0.33
CA LYS A 387 -21.64 -1.36 1.31
C LYS A 387 -22.66 -0.46 0.59
N SER A 388 -23.93 -0.63 0.93
CA SER A 388 -24.99 0.27 0.49
C SER A 388 -24.66 1.72 0.88
N CYS A 389 -24.84 2.66 -0.05
CA CYS A 389 -24.88 4.06 0.33
C CYS A 389 -26.24 4.27 0.99
N TYR A 390 -26.25 4.52 2.30
CA TYR A 390 -27.34 5.30 2.87
C TYR A 390 -27.04 6.73 2.43
N ASP A 391 -27.77 7.19 1.42
CA ASP A 391 -27.86 8.62 1.10
C ASP A 391 -28.62 9.35 2.21
#